data_AF-A0A838KG62-F1
#
_entry.id   AF-A0A838KG62-F1
#
_cell.length_a   1.000
_cell.length_b   1.000
_cell.length_c   1.000
_cell.angle_alpha   90.00
_cell.angle_beta   90.00
_cell.angle_gamma   90.00
#
_symmetry.space_group_name_H-M   'P 1'
#
loop_
_entity.id
_entity.type
_entity.pdbx_description
1 polymer ?
#
loop_
_entity_poly.entity_id
_entity_poly.type
_entity_poly.pdbx_seq_one_letter_code
_entity_poly.pdbx_strand_id
1 'polypeptide(L)'
;MDDIATLDETVGARIRDLRIRQGLPQGHLSTVMRVSYDFGWHQSTLTRVEAGERPLRLSEAVAVAEILGTDVADLLGAPSATMAVRLRRARMRELSTLREHIEARLEEISEES
;
A
#
# COMPACT_ATOMS: atom_id res chain seq x y z
N MET A 1 -16.37 13.02 14.12
CA MET A 1 -16.43 11.57 14.36
C MET A 1 -16.56 10.91 12.99
N ASP A 2 -15.58 11.11 12.09
CA ASP A 2 -15.74 10.76 10.65
C ASP A 2 -14.43 10.36 9.93
N ASP A 3 -13.29 10.26 10.62
CA ASP A 3 -12.01 9.96 9.94
C ASP A 3 -11.93 8.52 9.41
N ILE A 4 -12.57 7.55 10.05
CA ILE A 4 -12.50 6.13 9.66
C ILE A 4 -13.45 5.82 8.49
N ALA A 5 -14.66 6.38 8.47
CA ALA A 5 -15.57 6.22 7.33
C ALA A 5 -14.95 6.80 6.04
N THR A 6 -14.23 7.92 6.17
CA THR A 6 -13.46 8.52 5.07
C THR A 6 -12.34 7.59 4.56
N LEU A 7 -11.80 6.70 5.41
CA LEU A 7 -10.76 5.76 5.02
C LEU A 7 -11.30 4.63 4.15
N ASP A 8 -12.47 4.07 4.48
CA ASP A 8 -13.10 3.02 3.68
C ASP A 8 -13.45 3.53 2.27
N GLU A 9 -13.96 4.76 2.16
CA GLU A 9 -14.20 5.44 0.87
C GLU A 9 -12.90 5.63 0.08
N THR A 10 -11.82 6.06 0.76
CA THR A 10 -10.50 6.27 0.13
C THR A 10 -9.95 4.96 -0.43
N VAL A 11 -10.00 3.88 0.37
CA VAL A 11 -9.54 2.56 -0.03
C VAL A 11 -10.40 2.02 -1.18
N GLY A 12 -11.72 2.14 -1.08
CA GLY A 12 -12.66 1.73 -2.13
C GLY A 12 -12.40 2.43 -3.47
N ALA A 13 -12.22 3.75 -3.44
CA ALA A 13 -11.90 4.54 -4.62
C ALA A 13 -10.57 4.11 -5.25
N ARG A 14 -9.53 3.86 -4.44
CA ARG A 14 -8.23 3.39 -4.94
C ARG A 14 -8.28 2.02 -5.59
N ILE A 15 -9.01 1.08 -5.00
CA ILE A 15 -9.23 -0.24 -5.59
C ILE A 15 -9.90 -0.10 -6.95
N ARG A 16 -10.94 0.74 -7.05
CA ARG A 16 -11.63 1.02 -8.32
C ARG A 16 -10.67 1.60 -9.37
N ASP A 17 -9.87 2.60 -9.01
CA ASP A 17 -8.95 3.27 -9.92
C ASP A 17 -7.85 2.32 -10.44
N LEU A 18 -7.23 1.54 -9.55
CA LEU A 18 -6.25 0.52 -9.91
C LEU A 18 -6.86 -0.52 -10.85
N ARG A 19 -8.05 -1.01 -10.52
CA ARG A 19 -8.77 -1.99 -11.33
C ARG A 19 -9.07 -1.44 -12.74
N ILE A 20 -9.58 -0.21 -12.84
CA ILE A 20 -9.90 0.42 -14.14
C ILE A 20 -8.63 0.66 -14.97
N ARG A 21 -7.52 1.12 -14.35
CA ARG A 21 -6.25 1.31 -15.05
C ARG A 21 -5.68 0.03 -15.65
N GLN A 22 -5.98 -1.12 -15.05
CA GLN A 22 -5.59 -2.44 -15.56
C GLN A 22 -6.62 -3.05 -16.53
N GLY A 23 -7.72 -2.35 -16.84
CA GLY A 23 -8.79 -2.87 -17.69
C GLY A 23 -9.57 -4.03 -17.07
N LEU A 24 -9.49 -4.22 -15.75
CA LEU A 24 -10.11 -5.33 -15.04
C LEU A 24 -11.61 -5.07 -14.80
N PRO A 25 -12.54 -5.95 -15.24
CA PRO A 25 -13.95 -5.83 -14.87
C PRO A 25 -14.18 -6.15 -13.38
N GLN A 26 -15.21 -5.56 -12.78
CA GLN A 26 -15.59 -5.88 -11.38
C GLN A 26 -15.87 -7.39 -11.17
N GLY A 27 -16.55 -8.01 -12.14
CA GLY A 27 -16.86 -9.44 -12.10
C GLY A 27 -15.60 -10.31 -12.07
N HIS A 28 -14.49 -9.85 -12.66
CA HIS A 28 -13.22 -10.56 -12.65
C HIS A 28 -12.61 -10.54 -11.25
N LEU A 29 -12.38 -9.35 -10.67
CA LEU A 29 -11.77 -9.21 -9.34
C LEU A 29 -12.57 -9.95 -8.26
N SER A 30 -13.90 -9.79 -8.26
CA SER A 30 -14.76 -10.52 -7.30
C SER A 30 -14.76 -12.04 -7.50
N THR A 31 -14.55 -12.52 -8.73
CA THR A 31 -14.41 -13.96 -9.00
C THR A 31 -13.07 -14.50 -8.52
N VAL A 32 -11.97 -13.77 -8.72
CA VAL A 32 -10.65 -14.18 -8.22
C VAL A 32 -10.65 -14.22 -6.69
N MET A 33 -11.20 -13.20 -6.04
CA MET A 33 -11.37 -13.17 -4.58
C MET A 33 -12.13 -14.39 -4.05
N ARG A 34 -13.15 -14.85 -4.79
CA ARG A 34 -13.93 -16.03 -4.42
C ARG A 34 -13.23 -17.35 -4.69
N VAL A 35 -12.63 -17.50 -5.86
CA VAL A 35 -12.10 -18.80 -6.31
C VAL A 35 -10.70 -19.04 -5.77
N SER A 36 -9.84 -18.02 -5.75
CA SER A 36 -8.43 -18.17 -5.37
C SER A 36 -8.19 -17.98 -3.88
N TYR A 37 -9.02 -17.18 -3.20
CA TYR A 37 -8.85 -16.85 -1.78
C TYR A 37 -10.01 -17.30 -0.88
N ASP A 38 -11.02 -17.99 -1.44
CA ASP A 38 -12.21 -18.49 -0.73
C ASP A 38 -12.95 -17.42 0.08
N PHE A 39 -12.86 -16.15 -0.33
CA PHE A 39 -13.69 -15.11 0.24
C PHE A 39 -15.07 -15.17 -0.39
N GLY A 40 -16.16 -15.11 0.39
CA GLY A 40 -17.55 -15.13 -0.10
C GLY A 40 -17.97 -13.89 -0.90
N TRP A 41 -17.13 -13.46 -1.85
CA TRP A 41 -17.28 -12.27 -2.66
C TRP A 41 -18.14 -12.54 -3.88
N HIS A 42 -19.05 -11.60 -4.08
CA HIS A 42 -19.82 -11.46 -5.30
C HIS A 42 -19.57 -10.06 -5.88
N GLN A 43 -20.03 -9.80 -7.10
CA GLN A 43 -19.87 -8.50 -7.73
C GLN A 43 -20.49 -7.36 -6.89
N SER A 44 -21.60 -7.63 -6.19
CA SER A 44 -22.23 -6.69 -5.25
C SER A 44 -21.36 -6.41 -4.00
N THR A 45 -20.54 -7.36 -3.57
CA THR A 45 -19.55 -7.15 -2.50
C THR A 45 -18.51 -6.13 -2.96
N LEU A 46 -17.92 -6.33 -4.14
CA LEU A 46 -16.94 -5.40 -4.70
C LEU A 46 -17.56 -4.02 -4.95
N THR A 47 -18.80 -3.95 -5.40
CA THR A 47 -19.51 -2.66 -5.62
C THR A 47 -19.59 -1.84 -4.33
N ARG A 48 -19.98 -2.46 -3.21
CA ARG A 48 -20.05 -1.80 -1.91
C ARG A 48 -18.69 -1.45 -1.34
N VAL A 49 -17.69 -2.32 -1.54
CA VAL A 49 -16.29 -2.04 -1.16
C VAL A 49 -15.77 -0.82 -1.90
N GLU A 50 -15.93 -0.77 -3.23
CA GLU A 50 -15.48 0.37 -4.04
C GLU A 50 -16.24 1.67 -3.73
N ALA A 51 -17.41 1.59 -3.09
CA ALA A 51 -18.18 2.73 -2.62
C ALA A 51 -17.84 3.14 -1.17
N GLY A 52 -16.99 2.39 -0.46
CA GLY A 52 -16.72 2.59 0.96
C GLY A 52 -17.84 2.14 1.91
N GLU A 53 -18.95 1.63 1.39
CA GLU A 53 -20.11 1.18 2.17
C GLU A 53 -19.85 -0.13 2.94
N ARG A 54 -18.85 -0.90 2.50
CA ARG A 54 -18.42 -2.13 3.17
C ARG A 54 -16.92 -2.06 3.48
N PRO A 55 -16.52 -2.15 4.76
CA PRO A 55 -15.11 -2.23 5.12
C PRO A 55 -14.47 -3.54 4.65
N LEU A 56 -13.15 -3.49 4.41
CA LEU A 56 -12.35 -4.67 4.11
C LEU A 56 -11.73 -5.24 5.39
N ARG A 57 -11.74 -6.57 5.50
CA ARG A 57 -10.84 -7.24 6.45
C ARG A 57 -9.41 -7.11 5.95
N LEU A 58 -8.42 -7.08 6.85
CA LEU A 58 -7.01 -7.00 6.46
C LEU A 58 -6.61 -8.13 5.51
N SER A 59 -7.09 -9.37 5.73
CA SER A 59 -6.85 -10.50 4.84
C SER A 59 -7.42 -10.29 3.44
N GLU A 60 -8.58 -9.63 3.32
CA GLU A 60 -9.17 -9.29 2.02
C GLU A 60 -8.36 -8.18 1.34
N ALA A 61 -7.90 -7.18 2.10
CA ALA A 61 -7.07 -6.10 1.58
C ALA A 61 -5.73 -6.60 1.03
N VAL A 62 -5.08 -7.54 1.71
CA VAL A 62 -3.86 -8.22 1.24
C VAL A 62 -4.10 -8.92 -0.09
N ALA A 63 -5.16 -9.71 -0.20
CA ALA A 63 -5.48 -10.42 -1.44
C ALA A 63 -5.82 -9.46 -2.60
N VAL A 64 -6.59 -8.40 -2.33
CA VAL A 64 -6.87 -7.37 -3.34
C VAL A 64 -5.60 -6.69 -3.82
N ALA A 65 -4.69 -6.35 -2.89
CA ALA A 65 -3.41 -5.75 -3.23
C ALA A 65 -2.55 -6.68 -4.11
N GLU A 66 -2.50 -7.97 -3.78
CA GLU A 66 -1.80 -8.98 -4.57
C GLU A 66 -2.39 -9.11 -5.99
N ILE A 67 -3.71 -9.22 -6.12
CA ILE A 67 -4.38 -9.32 -7.44
C ILE A 67 -4.14 -8.07 -8.29
N LEU A 68 -4.12 -6.89 -7.66
CA LEU A 68 -3.88 -5.61 -8.33
C LEU A 68 -2.39 -5.30 -8.49
N GLY A 69 -1.47 -6.16 -8.03
CA GLY A 69 -0.03 -5.96 -8.13
C GLY A 69 0.50 -4.72 -7.40
N THR A 70 -0.04 -4.41 -6.21
CA THR A 70 0.33 -3.26 -5.38
C THR A 70 0.55 -3.69 -3.91
N ASP A 71 1.07 -2.82 -3.05
CA ASP A 71 1.13 -3.06 -1.60
C ASP A 71 -0.18 -2.63 -0.91
N VAL A 72 -0.53 -3.27 0.22
CA VAL A 72 -1.70 -2.86 1.04
C VAL A 72 -1.60 -1.39 1.48
N ALA A 73 -0.38 -0.91 1.77
CA ALA A 73 -0.14 0.49 2.10
C ALA A 73 -0.53 1.44 0.95
N ASP A 74 -0.40 1.00 -0.30
CA ASP A 74 -0.79 1.78 -1.47
C ASP A 74 -2.32 1.87 -1.62
N LEU A 75 -3.10 1.01 -0.96
CA LEU A 75 -4.55 1.14 -0.97
C LEU A 75 -5.03 2.30 -0.07
N LEU A 76 -4.24 2.71 0.92
CA LEU A 76 -4.65 3.66 1.97
C LEU A 76 -4.68 5.14 1.55
N GLY A 77 -4.21 5.49 0.36
CA GLY A 77 -3.93 6.89 0.04
C GLY A 77 -2.43 7.14 -0.13
N ALA A 78 -2.04 8.26 -0.75
CA ALA A 78 -0.64 8.65 -0.73
C ALA A 78 -0.25 8.65 0.76
N PRO A 79 0.92 8.13 1.14
CA PRO A 79 1.36 8.23 2.52
C PRO A 79 1.11 9.68 2.90
N SER A 80 0.28 9.89 3.94
CA SER A 80 0.02 11.23 4.50
C SER A 80 1.32 12.02 4.39
N ALA A 81 1.30 13.29 3.99
CA ALA A 81 2.54 14.07 3.85
C ALA A 81 3.49 13.85 5.05
N THR A 82 2.92 13.62 6.24
CA THR A 82 3.55 13.13 7.46
C THR A 82 4.29 11.77 7.34
N MET A 83 3.67 10.71 6.81
CA MET A 83 4.29 9.41 6.56
C MET A 83 5.39 9.49 5.50
N ALA A 84 5.17 10.22 4.39
CA ALA A 84 6.19 10.43 3.37
C ALA A 84 7.42 11.14 3.94
N VAL A 85 7.20 12.18 4.75
CA VAL A 85 8.25 12.90 5.48
C VAL A 85 8.94 11.99 6.50
N ARG A 86 8.20 11.10 7.19
CA ARG A 86 8.77 10.13 8.15
C ARG A 86 9.69 9.12 7.47
N LEU A 87 9.23 8.50 6.38
CA LEU A 87 10.02 7.54 5.61
C LEU A 87 11.27 8.19 5.00
N ARG A 88 11.11 9.40 4.43
CA ARG A 88 12.24 10.18 3.92
C ARG A 88 13.26 10.51 5.02
N ARG A 89 12.81 10.91 6.21
CA ARG A 89 13.70 11.15 7.37
C ARG A 89 14.39 9.87 7.83
N ALA A 90 13.69 8.74 7.90
CA ALA A 90 14.30 7.46 8.28
C ALA A 90 15.40 7.07 7.29
N ARG A 91 15.12 7.15 5.98
CA ARG A 91 16.09 6.88 4.91
C ARG A 91 17.30 7.81 4.97
N MET A 92 17.09 9.11 5.21
CA MET A 92 18.19 10.07 5.31
C MET A 92 19.12 9.80 6.49
N ARG A 93 18.61 9.31 7.62
CA ARG A 93 19.45 8.91 8.75
C ARG A 93 20.32 7.71 8.43
N GLU A 94 19.75 6.71 7.76
CA GLU A 94 20.49 5.52 7.35
C GLU A 94 21.67 5.88 6.42
N LEU A 95 21.43 6.74 5.43
CA LEU A 95 22.48 7.22 4.53
C LEU A 95 23.55 8.06 5.25
N SER A 96 23.18 8.87 6.24
CA SER A 96 24.16 9.65 6.99
C SER A 96 25.07 8.76 7.84
N THR A 97 24.50 7.76 8.51
CA THR A 97 25.29 6.79 9.30
C THR A 97 26.27 6.01 8.42
N LEU A 98 25.83 5.60 7.23
CA LEU A 98 26.69 4.88 6.29
C LEU A 98 27.83 5.77 5.78
N ARG A 99 27.53 7.03 5.45
CA ARG A 99 28.56 8.01 5.04
C ARG A 99 29.62 8.21 6.12
N GLU A 100 29.20 8.41 7.37
CA GLU A 100 30.12 8.60 8.50
C GLU A 100 31.05 7.40 8.69
N HIS A 101 30.53 6.17 8.52
CA HIS A 101 31.36 4.96 8.56
C HIS A 101 32.39 4.90 7.43
N ILE A 102 31.99 5.31 6.21
CA ILE A 102 32.90 5.33 5.07
C ILE A 102 34.00 6.38 5.29
N GLU A 103 33.64 7.57 5.78
CA GLU A 103 34.61 8.64 6.07
C GLU A 103 35.63 8.20 7.13
N ALA A 104 35.17 7.62 8.24
CA ALA A 104 36.07 7.11 9.28
C ALA A 104 37.03 6.04 8.75
N ARG A 105 36.54 5.11 7.92
CA ARG A 105 37.38 4.07 7.29
C ARG A 105 38.40 4.64 6.31
N LEU A 106 38.07 5.72 5.61
CA LEU A 106 38.99 6.38 4.68
C LEU A 106 40.10 7.12 5.43
N GLU A 107 39.79 7.75 6.58
CA GLU A 107 40.79 8.39 7.44
C GLU A 107 41.79 7.35 7.98
N GLU A 108 41.32 6.23 8.54
CA GLU A 108 42.19 5.14 9.03
C GLU A 108 43.18 4.66 7.95
N ILE A 109 42.71 4.43 6.72
CA ILE A 109 43.54 3.96 5.61
C ILE A 109 44.57 5.03 5.19
N SER A 110 44.19 6.30 5.27
CA SER A 110 45.07 7.42 4.91
C SER A 110 46.16 7.69 5.94
N GLU A 111 45.92 7.37 7.22
CA GLU A 111 46.91 7.50 8.30
C GLU A 111 47.89 6.33 8.35
N GLU A 112 47.52 5.16 7.82
CA GLU A 112 48.38 3.97 7.74
C GLU A 112 49.31 3.94 6.50
N SER A 113 49.15 4.86 5.55
CA SER A 113 49.92 4.95 4.28
C SER A 113 51.03 5.99 4.34
#